data_AF-A0A933XUZ7-F1
#
_entry.id   AF-A0A933XUZ7-F1
#
_cell.length_a   1.000
_cell.length_b   1.000
_cell.length_c   1.000
_cell.angle_alpha   90.00
_cell.angle_beta   90.00
_cell.angle_gamma   90.00
#
_symmetry.space_group_name_H-M   'P 1'
#
loop_
_entity.id
_entity.type
_entity.pdbx_description
1 polymer ?
#
loop_
_entity_poly.entity_id
_entity_poly.type
_entity_poly.pdbx_seq_one_letter_code
_entity_poly.pdbx_strand_id
1 'polypeptide(L)'
;MSSTHPHITPLKVYFLVFATLIAGTWLTYFVAYKDFGWLNTPVAMAIAIVKAGVVVLYFMHVKWQSRLTMMFAAGGFIWLFTLFAFTLQDYFTRSWMPLYQ
;
A
#
# COMPACT_ATOMS: atom_id res chain seq x y z
N MET A 1 22.02 9.56 36.97
CA MET A 1 21.94 9.87 35.52
C MET A 1 21.88 8.55 34.77
N SER A 2 20.68 8.06 34.45
CA SER A 2 20.51 6.81 33.68
C SER A 2 20.83 7.08 32.22
N SER A 3 21.84 6.40 31.69
CA SER A 3 22.25 6.44 30.30
C SER A 3 21.13 5.90 29.41
N THR A 4 20.26 6.79 28.92
CA THR A 4 19.22 6.46 27.95
C THR A 4 19.89 6.10 26.63
N HIS A 5 20.17 4.81 26.42
CA HIS A 5 20.55 4.32 25.10
C HIS A 5 19.38 4.62 24.15
N PRO A 6 19.56 5.47 23.13
CA PRO A 6 18.53 5.63 22.12
C PRO A 6 18.29 4.26 21.51
N HIS A 7 17.05 3.76 21.60
CA HIS A 7 16.64 2.48 21.02
C HIS A 7 16.52 2.67 19.50
N ILE A 8 17.65 2.91 18.83
CA ILE A 8 17.74 3.03 17.38
C ILE A 8 17.47 1.64 16.83
N THR A 9 16.45 1.51 15.99
CA THR A 9 16.21 0.26 15.27
C THR A 9 17.48 -0.14 14.52
N PRO A 10 17.91 -1.40 14.62
CA PRO A 10 19.19 -1.81 14.05
C PRO A 10 19.19 -1.59 12.54
N LEU A 11 20.27 -0.99 12.01
CA LEU A 11 20.42 -0.71 10.55
C LEU A 11 20.12 -1.93 9.67
N LYS A 12 20.38 -3.13 10.19
CA LYS A 12 20.06 -4.41 9.54
C LYS A 12 18.61 -4.52 9.09
N VAL A 13 17.66 -3.96 9.85
CA VAL A 13 16.22 -4.01 9.50
C VAL A 13 15.95 -3.17 8.25
N TYR A 14 16.54 -1.98 8.15
CA TYR A 14 16.36 -1.13 6.96
C TYR A 14 16.96 -1.76 5.71
N PHE A 15 18.15 -2.38 5.81
CA PHE A 15 18.75 -3.10 4.69
C PHE A 15 17.93 -4.32 4.25
N LEU A 16 17.35 -5.05 5.20
CA LEU A 16 16.47 -6.19 4.90
C LEU A 16 15.19 -5.71 4.19
N VAL A 17 14.55 -4.67 4.70
CA VAL A 17 13.36 -4.06 4.07
C VAL A 17 13.68 -3.53 2.68
N PHE A 18 14.83 -2.88 2.51
CA PHE A 18 15.30 -2.42 1.21
C PHE A 18 15.45 -3.58 0.21
N ALA A 19 16.10 -4.68 0.62
CA ALA A 19 16.21 -5.87 -0.22
C ALA A 19 14.84 -6.45 -0.60
N THR A 20 13.89 -6.50 0.35
CA THR A 20 12.49 -6.92 0.08
C THR A 20 11.82 -6.03 -0.96
N LEU A 21 12.01 -4.72 -0.90
CA LEU A 21 11.41 -3.78 -1.87
C LEU A 21 12.06 -3.85 -3.25
N ILE A 22 13.36 -4.09 -3.31
CA ILE A 22 14.07 -4.37 -4.57
C ILE A 22 13.53 -5.66 -5.19
N ALA A 23 13.38 -6.73 -4.40
CA ALA A 23 12.79 -7.98 -4.87
C ALA A 23 11.36 -7.79 -5.39
N GLY A 24 10.52 -7.02 -4.67
CA GLY A 24 9.18 -6.66 -5.13
C GLY A 24 9.17 -5.87 -6.43
N THR A 25 10.18 -5.02 -6.66
CA THR A 25 10.30 -4.22 -7.89
C THR A 25 10.73 -5.09 -9.08
N TRP A 26 11.67 -6.01 -8.88
CA TRP A 26 12.01 -7.03 -9.86
C TRP A 26 10.81 -7.91 -10.20
N LEU A 27 10.04 -8.32 -9.20
CA LEU A 27 8.83 -9.10 -9.41
C LEU A 27 7.82 -8.35 -10.28
N THR A 28 7.56 -7.06 -10.00
CA THR A 28 6.67 -6.25 -10.86
C THR A 28 7.22 -6.10 -12.28
N TYR A 29 8.54 -5.95 -12.42
CA TYR A 29 9.20 -5.89 -13.74
C TYR A 29 8.94 -7.18 -14.51
N PHE A 30 9.24 -8.35 -13.94
CA PHE A 30 9.02 -9.63 -14.62
C PHE A 30 7.56 -9.90 -14.96
N VAL A 31 6.64 -9.56 -14.05
CA VAL A 31 5.20 -9.70 -14.30
C VAL A 31 4.75 -8.79 -15.45
N ALA A 32 5.34 -7.61 -15.62
CA ALA A 32 5.00 -6.71 -16.73
C ALA A 32 5.43 -7.25 -18.12
N TYR A 33 6.46 -8.10 -18.21
CA TYR A 33 6.86 -8.72 -19.48
C TYR A 33 6.06 -9.98 -19.81
N LYS A 34 5.34 -10.55 -18.85
CA LYS A 34 4.59 -11.78 -19.03
C LYS A 34 3.12 -11.42 -19.24
N ASP A 35 2.58 -11.79 -20.39
CA ASP A 35 1.17 -11.55 -20.66
C ASP A 35 0.31 -12.65 -20.03
N PHE A 36 -0.40 -12.29 -18.96
CA PHE A 36 -1.41 -13.10 -18.29
C PHE A 36 -2.83 -12.75 -18.75
N GLY A 37 -2.98 -11.94 -19.81
CA GLY A 37 -4.27 -11.50 -20.32
C GLY A 37 -5.04 -10.69 -19.28
N TRP A 38 -6.27 -11.12 -18.96
CA TRP A 38 -7.14 -10.43 -18.00
C TRP A 38 -6.57 -10.37 -16.57
N LEU A 39 -5.64 -11.27 -16.23
CA LEU A 39 -5.01 -11.32 -14.91
C LEU A 39 -3.85 -10.34 -14.73
N ASN A 40 -3.39 -9.64 -15.79
CA ASN A 40 -2.28 -8.69 -15.68
C ASN A 40 -2.54 -7.62 -14.61
N THR A 41 -3.69 -6.97 -14.67
CA THR A 41 -4.04 -5.88 -13.76
C THR A 41 -4.24 -6.35 -12.32
N PRO A 42 -5.05 -7.41 -12.04
CA PRO A 42 -5.19 -7.93 -10.68
C PRO A 42 -3.86 -8.38 -10.06
N VAL A 43 -3.00 -9.06 -10.83
CA VAL A 43 -1.69 -9.54 -10.33
C VAL A 43 -0.76 -8.36 -10.04
N ALA A 44 -0.66 -7.38 -10.95
CA ALA A 44 0.13 -6.18 -10.73
C ALA A 44 -0.35 -5.39 -9.49
N MET A 45 -1.66 -5.25 -9.32
CA MET A 45 -2.29 -4.62 -8.16
C MET A 45 -1.97 -5.36 -6.86
N ALA A 46 -2.04 -6.69 -6.84
CA ALA A 46 -1.73 -7.48 -5.65
C ALA A 46 -0.28 -7.27 -5.20
N ILE A 47 0.67 -7.29 -6.14
CA ILE A 47 2.09 -7.04 -5.84
C ILE A 47 2.29 -5.61 -5.33
N ALA A 48 1.62 -4.63 -5.94
CA ALA A 48 1.67 -3.23 -5.50
C ALA A 48 1.16 -3.05 -4.06
N ILE A 49 0.05 -3.72 -3.68
CA ILE A 49 -0.51 -3.67 -2.32
C ILE A 49 0.48 -4.28 -1.31
N VAL A 50 1.08 -5.43 -1.63
CA VAL A 50 2.08 -6.06 -0.75
C VAL A 50 3.29 -5.13 -0.55
N LYS A 51 3.81 -4.54 -1.63
CA LYS A 51 4.93 -3.58 -1.57
C LYS A 51 4.57 -2.36 -0.72
N ALA A 52 3.38 -1.78 -0.92
CA ALA A 52 2.88 -0.66 -0.13
C ALA A 52 2.75 -1.02 1.35
N GLY A 53 2.26 -2.22 1.67
CA GLY A 53 2.18 -2.73 3.04
C GLY A 53 3.55 -2.79 3.74
N VAL A 54 4.59 -3.26 3.05
CA VAL A 54 5.97 -3.25 3.58
C VAL A 54 6.44 -1.83 3.87
N VAL A 55 6.19 -0.87 2.96
CA VAL A 55 6.55 0.54 3.16
C VAL A 55 5.84 1.14 4.38
N VAL A 56 4.53 0.92 4.53
CA VAL A 56 3.75 1.45 5.65
C VAL A 56 4.22 0.85 6.97
N LEU A 57 4.44 -0.46 7.04
CA LEU A 57 4.84 -1.11 8.28
C LEU A 57 6.25 -0.70 8.74
N TYR A 58 7.20 -0.59 7.80
CA TYR A 58 8.62 -0.41 8.13
C TYR A 58 9.13 1.02 7.93
N PHE A 59 8.86 1.68 6.80
CA PHE A 59 9.37 3.04 6.56
C PHE A 59 8.53 4.12 7.24
N MET A 60 7.21 3.97 7.26
CA MET A 60 6.36 4.87 8.04
C MET A 60 6.40 4.56 9.54
N HIS A 61 7.22 3.59 9.96
CA HIS A 61 7.41 3.17 11.35
C HIS A 61 6.14 2.75 12.09
N VAL A 62 5.03 2.54 11.38
CA VAL A 62 3.71 2.26 11.96
C VAL A 62 3.75 1.03 12.86
N LYS A 63 4.56 0.02 12.54
CA LYS A 63 4.75 -1.20 13.34
C LYS A 63 5.29 -0.96 14.76
N TRP A 64 6.10 0.09 14.96
CA TRP A 64 6.72 0.40 16.25
C TRP A 64 6.03 1.54 17.00
N GLN A 65 5.06 2.19 16.38
CA GLN A 65 4.32 3.29 16.97
C GLN A 65 3.23 2.78 17.92
N SER A 66 2.65 3.71 18.68
CA SER A 66 1.55 3.43 19.60
C SER A 66 0.31 2.87 18.89
N ARG A 67 -0.56 2.17 19.64
CA ARG A 67 -1.85 1.67 19.13
C ARG A 67 -2.72 2.79 18.57
N LEU A 68 -2.63 4.00 19.11
CA LEU A 68 -3.35 5.17 18.63
C LEU A 68 -2.95 5.51 17.18
N THR A 69 -1.64 5.53 16.89
CA THR A 69 -1.12 5.76 15.53
C THR A 69 -1.62 4.69 14.55
N MET A 70 -1.68 3.43 15.00
CA MET A 70 -2.21 2.33 14.20
C MET A 70 -3.69 2.53 13.83
N MET A 71 -4.50 3.01 14.79
CA MET A 71 -5.92 3.31 14.56
C MET A 71 -6.11 4.42 13.53
N PHE A 72 -5.33 5.50 13.62
CA PHE A 72 -5.38 6.58 12.63
C PHE A 72 -4.91 6.13 11.25
N ALA A 73 -3.85 5.32 11.17
CA ALA A 73 -3.39 4.76 9.91
C ALA A 73 -4.48 3.90 9.24
N ALA A 74 -5.13 3.01 10.00
CA ALA A 74 -6.25 2.21 9.52
C ALA A 74 -7.46 3.07 9.13
N GLY A 75 -7.78 4.08 9.94
CA GLY A 75 -8.83 5.06 9.64
C GLY A 75 -8.60 5.82 8.34
N GLY A 76 -7.35 6.19 8.04
CA GLY A 76 -6.98 6.81 6.77
C GLY A 76 -7.22 5.91 5.56
N PHE A 77 -6.95 4.60 5.68
CA PHE A 77 -7.28 3.63 4.62
C PHE A 77 -8.79 3.46 4.46
N ILE A 78 -9.55 3.34 5.56
CA ILE A 78 -11.01 3.26 5.51
C ILE A 78 -11.58 4.50 4.80
N TRP A 79 -11.09 5.68 5.17
CA TRP A 79 -11.47 6.94 4.53
C TRP A 79 -11.17 6.93 3.02
N LEU A 80 -9.96 6.52 2.62
CA LEU A 80 -9.57 6.42 1.22
C LEU A 80 -10.45 5.43 0.44
N PHE A 81 -10.75 4.27 1.00
CA PHE A 81 -11.64 3.29 0.37
C PHE A 81 -13.05 3.83 0.19
N THR A 82 -13.58 4.58 1.17
CA THR A 82 -14.88 5.26 1.03
C THR A 82 -14.87 6.26 -0.11
N LEU A 83 -13.82 7.09 -0.23
CA LEU A 83 -13.69 8.04 -1.34
C LEU A 83 -13.66 7.31 -2.69
N PHE A 84 -12.91 6.22 -2.81
CA PHE A 84 -12.85 5.42 -4.04
C PHE A 84 -14.19 4.75 -4.35
N ALA A 85 -14.86 4.19 -3.35
CA ALA A 85 -16.17 3.55 -3.53
C ALA A 85 -17.21 4.55 -4.06
N PHE A 86 -17.33 5.72 -3.43
CA PHE A 86 -18.27 6.74 -3.87
C PHE A 86 -17.92 7.34 -5.23
N THR A 87 -16.62 7.56 -5.50
CA THR A 87 -16.17 8.05 -6.81
C THR A 87 -16.53 7.03 -7.90
N LEU A 88 -16.20 5.75 -7.71
CA LEU A 88 -16.52 4.70 -8.68
C LEU A 88 -18.03 4.55 -8.86
N GLN A 89 -18.82 4.61 -7.79
CA GLN A 89 -20.28 4.55 -7.87
C GLN A 89 -20.87 5.69 -8.71
N ASP A 90 -20.34 6.91 -8.56
CA ASP A 90 -20.72 8.06 -9.39
C ASP A 90 -20.44 7.76 -10.88
N TYR A 91 -19.22 7.33 -11.22
CA TYR A 91 -18.87 6.98 -12.60
C TYR A 91 -19.73 5.86 -13.19
N PHE A 92 -20.01 4.80 -12.43
CA PHE A 92 -20.82 3.67 -12.89
C PHE A 92 -22.28 4.07 -13.12
N THR A 93 -22.82 4.99 -12.32
CA THR A 93 -24.21 5.45 -12.42
C THR A 93 -24.36 6.58 -13.44
N ARG A 94 -23.28 7.29 -13.79
CA ARG A 94 -23.34 8.44 -14.70
C ARG A 94 -23.76 8.07 -16.12
N SER A 95 -23.42 6.87 -16.59
CA SER A 95 -23.86 6.36 -17.89
C SER A 95 -25.34 5.95 -17.92
N TRP A 96 -26.02 5.92 -16.76
CA TRP A 96 -27.43 5.54 -16.65
C TRP A 96 -28.37 6.73 -16.82
N MET A 97 -27.87 7.96 -16.78
CA MET A 97 -28.67 9.14 -17.08
C MET A 97 -28.93 9.17 -18.60
N PRO A 98 -30.18 9.00 -19.06
CA PRO A 98 -30.52 9.22 -20.45
C PRO A 98 -30.29 10.70 -20.71
N LEU A 99 -29.31 11.04 -21.56
CA LEU A 99 -29.25 12.38 -22.12
C LEU A 99 -30.59 12.60 -22.83
N TYR A 100 -31.30 13.66 -22.43
CA TYR A 100 -32.58 14.08 -23.00
C TYR A 100 -32.50 14.11 -24.53
N GLN A 101 -33.02 13.05 -25.16
CA GLN A 101 -33.70 13.07 -26.45
C GLN A 101 -35.19 12.96 -26.16
#